data_AF-A0A535CB42-F1
#
_entry.id   AF-A0A535CB42-F1
#
_cell.length_a   1.000
_cell.length_b   1.000
_cell.length_c   1.000
_cell.angle_alpha   90.00
_cell.angle_beta   90.00
_cell.angle_gamma   90.00
#
_symmetry.space_group_name_H-M   'P 1'
#
loop_
_entity.id
_entity.type
_entity.pdbx_description
1 polymer ?
#
loop_
_entity_poly.entity_id
_entity_poly.type
_entity_poly.pdbx_seq_one_letter_code
_entity_poly.pdbx_strand_id
1 'polypeptide(L)'
;MKSTNESQHSMPGTADNEVAPHKRTVIFNPRWAVIIGILAIGFLYLALPESLTFGPNWLLLAIEAVLLIPLLFIGITHRPVPHITLRFFACAVLAVVTLGLAASIVLLVNTVINGSTRGSFLLRSAALLWVTNILVFALWYWEIDGGGPHKRHMSGHQAADFMFPQQADGNKTGWVPEFVDYLFVAFTGATALSPADTLP
;
A
#
# COMPACT_ATOMS: atom_id res chain seq x y z
N MET A 1 60.73 14.27 46.32
CA MET A 1 59.55 15.17 46.31
C MET A 1 59.24 15.48 44.84
N LYS A 2 58.00 15.45 44.34
CA LYS A 2 56.94 16.50 44.47
C LYS A 2 57.51 17.89 44.14
N SER A 3 56.98 18.69 43.21
CA SER A 3 55.72 18.66 42.40
C SER A 3 55.95 19.52 41.11
N THR A 4 55.10 19.73 40.09
CA THR A 4 53.65 19.54 39.82
C THR A 4 53.41 19.40 38.29
N ASN A 5 52.17 19.15 37.85
CA ASN A 5 51.70 19.40 36.47
C ASN A 5 51.62 20.91 36.15
N GLU A 6 51.57 21.29 34.86
CA GLU A 6 50.34 21.82 34.21
C GLU A 6 50.54 22.31 32.77
N SER A 7 49.66 21.85 31.86
CA SER A 7 49.17 22.53 30.65
C SER A 7 48.24 21.57 29.88
N GLN A 8 47.01 21.40 30.38
CA GLN A 8 46.02 20.55 29.73
C GLN A 8 45.56 21.21 28.40
N HIS A 9 45.55 20.43 27.31
CA HIS A 9 44.94 20.87 26.06
C HIS A 9 43.44 20.57 26.11
N SER A 10 42.63 21.61 26.36
CA SER A 10 41.19 21.47 26.61
C SER A 10 40.43 21.02 25.37
N MET A 11 39.85 19.82 25.42
CA MET A 11 38.86 19.34 24.45
C MET A 11 37.59 20.22 24.49
N PRO A 12 37.14 20.83 23.38
CA PRO A 12 35.87 21.52 23.33
C PRO A 12 34.71 20.51 23.22
N GLY A 13 33.97 20.33 24.32
CA GLY A 13 32.58 19.86 24.37
C GLY A 13 32.19 18.63 23.54
N THR A 14 32.00 17.50 24.21
CA THR A 14 30.88 16.61 23.86
C THR A 14 29.59 17.42 23.98
N ALA A 15 29.10 17.94 22.85
CA ALA A 15 27.72 18.36 22.74
C ALA A 15 26.86 17.09 22.77
N ASP A 16 26.16 16.87 23.87
CA ASP A 16 25.17 15.81 23.98
C ASP A 16 24.05 16.11 22.96
N ASN A 17 24.14 15.47 21.80
CA ASN A 17 23.06 15.44 20.82
C ASN A 17 21.92 14.58 21.40
N GLU A 18 21.18 15.19 22.31
CA GLU A 18 19.96 14.66 22.90
C GLU A 18 18.96 14.39 21.75
N VAL A 19 18.91 13.13 21.31
CA VAL A 19 18.03 12.70 20.21
C VAL A 19 16.60 12.83 20.68
N ALA A 20 16.01 14.00 20.40
CA ALA A 20 14.68 14.37 20.85
C ALA A 20 13.68 13.24 20.51
N PRO A 21 12.92 12.74 21.50
CA PRO A 21 12.17 11.50 21.35
C PRO A 21 11.17 11.63 20.20
N HIS A 22 11.44 10.90 19.11
CA HIS A 22 10.72 11.08 17.85
C HIS A 22 9.22 11.01 18.07
N LYS A 23 8.56 12.13 17.75
CA LYS A 23 7.15 12.38 18.03
C LYS A 23 6.30 11.34 17.32
N ARG A 24 5.85 10.32 18.06
CA ARG A 24 5.13 9.15 17.57
C ARG A 24 3.85 9.57 16.85
N THR A 25 3.94 9.75 15.53
CA THR A 25 2.81 9.96 14.64
C THR A 25 1.88 8.74 14.71
N VAL A 26 0.61 8.94 14.32
CA VAL A 26 -0.45 7.97 14.58
C VAL A 26 -0.16 6.67 13.83
N ILE A 27 0.28 5.64 14.57
CA ILE A 27 0.49 4.28 14.04
C ILE A 27 -0.88 3.68 13.70
N PHE A 28 -1.38 3.99 12.51
CA PHE A 28 -2.50 3.27 11.94
C PHE A 28 -2.01 1.85 11.62
N ASN A 29 -2.32 0.89 12.50
CA ASN A 29 -1.92 -0.51 12.36
C ASN A 29 -2.16 -0.96 10.91
N PRO A 30 -1.10 -1.18 10.09
CA PRO A 30 -1.24 -1.06 8.63
C PRO A 30 -2.22 -2.03 7.99
N ARG A 31 -2.52 -3.14 8.68
CA ARG A 31 -3.54 -4.12 8.31
C ARG A 31 -4.91 -3.47 8.06
N TRP A 32 -5.30 -2.46 8.85
CA TRP A 32 -6.58 -1.77 8.67
C TRP A 32 -6.63 -0.93 7.39
N ALA A 33 -5.54 -0.26 7.03
CA ALA A 33 -5.46 0.51 5.78
C ALA A 33 -5.62 -0.41 4.55
N VAL A 34 -5.00 -1.59 4.58
CA VAL A 34 -5.15 -2.64 3.56
C VAL A 34 -6.60 -3.15 3.47
N ILE A 35 -7.21 -3.47 4.62
CA ILE A 35 -8.61 -3.93 4.68
C ILE A 35 -9.57 -2.87 4.11
N ILE A 36 -9.35 -1.59 4.46
CA ILE A 36 -10.13 -0.46 3.93
C ILE A 36 -9.91 -0.31 2.42
N GLY A 37 -8.68 -0.44 1.93
CA GLY A 37 -8.34 -0.39 0.51
C GLY A 37 -8.99 -1.51 -0.31
N ILE A 38 -9.02 -2.74 0.21
CA ILE A 38 -9.71 -3.88 -0.41
C ILE A 38 -11.22 -3.64 -0.44
N LEU A 39 -11.84 -3.33 0.71
CA LEU A 39 -13.28 -3.09 0.77
C LEU A 39 -13.73 -1.91 -0.11
N ALA A 40 -12.89 -0.89 -0.28
CA ALA A 40 -13.14 0.22 -1.19
C ALA A 40 -13.22 -0.24 -2.66
N ILE A 41 -12.44 -1.25 -3.08
CA ILE A 41 -12.55 -1.85 -4.42
C ILE A 41 -13.92 -2.52 -4.59
N GLY A 42 -14.35 -3.36 -3.65
CA GLY A 42 -15.67 -3.99 -3.70
C GLY A 42 -16.83 -2.99 -3.67
N PHE A 43 -16.72 -1.88 -2.93
CA PHE A 43 -17.71 -0.79 -2.97
C PHE A 43 -17.72 -0.01 -4.28
N LEU A 44 -16.56 0.21 -4.92
CA LEU A 44 -16.48 0.78 -6.28
C LEU A 44 -17.09 -0.19 -7.31
N TYR A 45 -16.94 -1.50 -7.12
CA TYR A 45 -17.57 -2.54 -7.93
C TYR A 45 -19.10 -2.56 -7.80
N LEU A 46 -19.64 -2.45 -6.58
CA LEU A 46 -21.08 -2.25 -6.36
C LEU A 46 -21.62 -1.00 -7.08
N ALA A 47 -20.82 0.07 -7.16
CA ALA A 47 -21.19 1.30 -7.85
C ALA A 47 -21.09 1.22 -9.39
N LEU A 48 -20.54 0.13 -9.94
CA LEU A 48 -20.39 -0.13 -11.36
C LEU A 48 -21.68 -0.76 -11.95
N PRO A 49 -22.08 -0.41 -13.18
CA PRO A 49 -23.21 -1.07 -13.86
C PRO A 49 -22.99 -2.56 -14.10
N GLU A 50 -24.03 -3.38 -13.95
CA GLU A 50 -23.95 -4.85 -14.14
C GLU A 50 -23.50 -5.27 -15.55
N SER A 51 -23.77 -4.45 -16.58
CA SER A 51 -23.28 -4.68 -17.94
C SER A 51 -21.74 -4.58 -18.08
N LEU A 52 -21.05 -4.12 -17.04
CA LEU A 52 -19.60 -4.01 -16.95
C LEU A 52 -19.00 -4.91 -15.87
N THR A 53 -19.81 -5.77 -15.21
CA THR A 53 -19.33 -6.77 -14.23
C THR A 53 -19.52 -8.18 -14.76
N PHE A 54 -18.62 -9.10 -14.42
CA PHE A 54 -18.78 -10.51 -14.82
C PHE A 54 -19.73 -11.21 -13.82
N GLY A 55 -21.02 -11.20 -14.13
CA GLY A 55 -22.08 -11.57 -13.19
C GLY A 55 -22.51 -10.38 -12.32
N PRO A 56 -23.25 -10.62 -11.22
CA PRO A 56 -23.80 -9.56 -10.38
C PRO A 56 -22.70 -8.67 -9.78
N ASN A 57 -22.94 -7.36 -9.69
CA ASN A 57 -21.96 -6.39 -9.20
C ASN A 57 -21.50 -6.63 -7.74
N TRP A 58 -22.34 -7.25 -6.92
CA TRP A 58 -22.03 -7.64 -5.54
C TRP A 58 -21.12 -8.86 -5.41
N LEU A 59 -20.93 -9.64 -6.50
CA LEU A 59 -20.20 -10.91 -6.45
C LEU A 59 -18.73 -10.71 -6.04
N LEU A 60 -18.06 -9.65 -6.54
CA LEU A 60 -16.66 -9.38 -6.19
C LEU A 60 -16.51 -9.05 -4.70
N LEU A 61 -17.34 -8.13 -4.17
CA LEU A 61 -17.34 -7.79 -2.74
C LEU A 61 -17.66 -8.99 -1.85
N ALA A 62 -18.53 -9.90 -2.29
CA ALA A 62 -18.81 -11.13 -1.55
C ALA A 62 -17.59 -12.07 -1.51
N ILE A 63 -16.84 -12.19 -2.61
CA ILE A 63 -15.59 -12.98 -2.66
C ILE A 63 -14.50 -12.31 -1.79
N GLU A 64 -14.31 -11.00 -1.92
CA GLU A 64 -13.40 -10.21 -1.06
C GLU A 64 -13.71 -10.42 0.42
N ALA A 65 -14.98 -10.27 0.82
CA ALA A 65 -15.41 -10.45 2.21
C ALA A 65 -15.11 -11.85 2.72
N VAL A 66 -15.39 -12.90 1.93
CA VAL A 66 -15.09 -14.29 2.30
C VAL A 66 -13.58 -14.54 2.46
N LEU A 67 -12.74 -14.02 1.55
CA LEU A 67 -11.28 -14.16 1.66
C LEU A 67 -10.67 -13.26 2.76
N LEU A 68 -11.36 -12.20 3.18
CA LEU A 68 -10.97 -11.35 4.31
C LEU A 68 -11.32 -11.95 5.69
N ILE A 69 -12.30 -12.85 5.79
CA ILE A 69 -12.70 -13.48 7.08
C ILE A 69 -11.48 -14.09 7.82
N PRO A 70 -10.60 -14.89 7.19
CA PRO A 70 -9.37 -15.38 7.85
C PRO A 70 -8.48 -14.25 8.38
N LEU A 71 -8.22 -13.21 7.60
CA LEU A 71 -7.36 -12.08 7.99
C LEU A 71 -7.95 -11.31 9.18
N LEU A 72 -9.26 -11.02 9.14
CA LEU A 72 -10.00 -10.36 10.22
C LEU A 72 -10.00 -11.22 11.50
N PHE A 73 -10.30 -12.50 11.39
CA PHE A 73 -10.33 -13.42 12.53
C PHE A 73 -8.96 -13.55 13.20
N ILE A 74 -7.87 -13.62 12.42
CA ILE A 74 -6.50 -13.64 12.95
C ILE A 74 -6.14 -12.30 13.62
N GLY A 75 -6.57 -11.18 13.02
CA GLY A 75 -6.38 -9.84 13.58
C GLY A 75 -7.07 -9.64 14.93
N ILE A 76 -8.28 -10.18 15.11
CA ILE A 76 -9.09 -10.07 16.33
C ILE A 76 -8.66 -11.09 17.40
N THR A 77 -8.35 -12.33 17.01
CA THR A 77 -8.04 -13.41 17.97
C THR A 77 -6.57 -13.51 18.36
N HIS A 78 -5.69 -12.68 17.79
CA HIS A 78 -4.24 -12.66 18.02
C HIS A 78 -3.53 -14.02 17.83
N ARG A 79 -4.16 -14.99 17.15
CA ARG A 79 -3.59 -16.33 16.96
C ARG A 79 -2.34 -16.28 16.07
N PRO A 80 -1.25 -16.99 16.42
CA PRO A 80 -0.09 -17.10 15.55
C PRO A 80 -0.45 -17.94 14.32
N VAL A 81 -0.37 -17.32 13.14
CA VAL A 81 -0.58 -17.96 11.83
C VAL A 81 0.62 -17.65 10.95
N PRO A 82 1.18 -18.62 10.20
CA PRO A 82 2.36 -18.39 9.36
C PRO A 82 2.16 -17.23 8.37
N HIS A 83 3.16 -16.35 8.29
CA HIS A 83 3.11 -15.17 7.42
C HIS A 83 2.96 -15.53 5.93
N ILE A 84 3.42 -16.70 5.51
CA ILE A 84 3.21 -17.22 4.15
C ILE A 84 1.73 -17.54 3.86
N THR A 85 0.96 -17.99 4.85
CA THR A 85 -0.49 -18.24 4.73
C THR A 85 -1.25 -16.93 4.60
N LEU A 86 -0.91 -15.93 5.43
CA LEU A 86 -1.48 -14.58 5.33
C LEU A 86 -1.18 -13.94 3.97
N ARG A 87 0.07 -14.05 3.49
CA ARG A 87 0.49 -13.56 2.17
C ARG A 87 -0.23 -14.28 1.03
N PHE A 88 -0.45 -15.59 1.14
CA PHE A 88 -1.23 -16.35 0.15
C PHE A 88 -2.66 -15.81 0.03
N PHE A 89 -3.37 -15.61 1.15
CA PHE A 89 -4.72 -15.03 1.13
C PHE A 89 -4.74 -13.59 0.59
N ALA A 90 -3.76 -12.75 0.97
CA ALA A 90 -3.63 -11.40 0.43
C ALA A 90 -3.43 -11.42 -1.10
N CYS A 91 -2.44 -12.15 -1.61
CA CYS A 91 -2.20 -12.29 -3.04
C CYS A 91 -3.39 -12.93 -3.79
N ALA A 92 -4.14 -13.83 -3.16
CA ALA A 92 -5.34 -14.41 -3.75
C ALA A 92 -6.47 -13.38 -3.92
N VAL A 93 -6.71 -12.51 -2.93
CA VAL A 93 -7.63 -11.36 -3.07
C VAL A 93 -7.16 -10.45 -4.20
N LEU A 94 -5.87 -10.06 -4.20
CA LEU A 94 -5.31 -9.15 -5.20
C LEU A 94 -5.40 -9.72 -6.62
N ALA A 95 -5.13 -11.01 -6.81
CA ALA A 95 -5.32 -11.67 -8.09
C ALA A 95 -6.80 -11.63 -8.54
N VAL A 96 -7.74 -11.94 -7.65
CA VAL A 96 -9.19 -11.92 -7.95
C VAL A 96 -9.67 -10.52 -8.36
N VAL A 97 -9.34 -9.47 -7.59
CA VAL A 97 -9.78 -8.10 -7.93
C VAL A 97 -9.08 -7.55 -9.18
N THR A 98 -7.83 -7.97 -9.45
CA THR A 98 -7.12 -7.60 -10.68
C THR A 98 -7.74 -8.25 -11.91
N LEU A 99 -8.13 -9.53 -11.82
CA LEU A 99 -8.84 -10.24 -12.89
C LEU A 99 -10.23 -9.65 -13.14
N GLY A 100 -10.95 -9.29 -12.07
CA GLY A 100 -12.20 -8.54 -12.15
C GLY A 100 -12.03 -7.22 -12.90
N LEU A 101 -11.08 -6.39 -12.46
CA LEU A 101 -10.75 -5.09 -13.06
C LEU A 101 -10.43 -5.23 -14.57
N ALA A 102 -9.58 -6.20 -14.93
CA ALA A 102 -9.23 -6.47 -16.33
C ALA A 102 -10.46 -6.86 -17.16
N ALA A 103 -11.33 -7.73 -16.66
CA ALA A 103 -12.57 -8.11 -17.34
C ALA A 103 -13.53 -6.92 -17.51
N SER A 104 -13.69 -6.07 -16.49
CA SER A 104 -14.52 -4.86 -16.57
C SER A 104 -13.97 -3.79 -17.52
N ILE A 105 -12.64 -3.66 -17.63
CA ILE A 105 -12.01 -2.81 -18.64
C ILE A 105 -12.30 -3.33 -20.06
N VAL A 106 -12.20 -4.65 -20.29
CA VAL A 106 -12.56 -5.27 -21.58
C VAL A 106 -14.04 -5.07 -21.91
N LEU A 107 -14.94 -5.21 -20.94
CA LEU A 107 -16.37 -4.92 -21.12
C LEU A 107 -16.63 -3.44 -21.44
N LEU A 108 -15.91 -2.51 -20.80
CA LEU A 108 -16.03 -1.08 -21.09
C LEU A 108 -15.53 -0.75 -22.50
N VAL A 109 -14.37 -1.27 -22.91
CA VAL A 109 -13.82 -1.10 -24.27
C VAL A 109 -14.79 -1.67 -25.32
N ASN A 110 -15.34 -2.87 -25.09
CA ASN A 110 -16.36 -3.45 -25.97
C ASN A 110 -17.63 -2.59 -26.03
N THR A 111 -18.05 -1.99 -24.92
CA THR A 111 -19.20 -1.06 -24.88
C THR A 111 -18.91 0.23 -25.67
N VAL A 112 -17.70 0.78 -25.60
CA VAL A 112 -17.28 1.96 -26.38
C VAL A 112 -17.23 1.67 -27.88
N ILE A 113 -16.74 0.49 -28.29
CA ILE A 113 -16.59 0.12 -29.70
C ILE A 113 -17.95 -0.17 -30.36
N ASN A 114 -18.88 -0.82 -29.65
CA ASN A 114 -20.11 -1.35 -30.24
C ASN A 114 -21.38 -0.54 -29.90
N GLY A 115 -21.31 0.44 -28.98
CA GLY A 115 -22.49 1.01 -28.33
C GLY A 115 -22.77 2.50 -28.62
N SER A 116 -24.03 2.83 -28.88
CA SER A 116 -24.57 4.21 -28.85
C SER A 116 -24.86 4.70 -27.42
N THR A 117 -24.00 4.33 -26.46
CA THR A 117 -24.20 4.53 -25.03
C THR A 117 -24.02 5.99 -24.62
N ARG A 118 -24.80 6.47 -23.64
CA ARG A 118 -24.67 7.84 -23.11
C ARG A 118 -23.25 8.11 -22.59
N GLY A 119 -22.62 9.18 -23.06
CA GLY A 119 -21.25 9.55 -22.65
C GLY A 119 -21.06 9.70 -21.14
N SER A 120 -22.09 10.11 -20.39
CA SER A 120 -22.05 10.18 -18.92
C SER A 120 -21.96 8.81 -18.23
N PHE A 121 -22.53 7.76 -18.83
CA PHE A 121 -22.39 6.37 -18.35
C PHE A 121 -20.95 5.89 -18.55
N LEU A 122 -20.38 6.15 -19.73
CA LEU A 122 -19.00 5.78 -20.06
C LEU A 122 -18.00 6.52 -19.17
N LEU A 123 -18.16 7.84 -19.02
CA LEU A 123 -17.27 8.66 -18.18
C LEU A 123 -17.33 8.27 -16.69
N ARG A 124 -18.53 8.03 -16.14
CA ARG A 124 -18.65 7.52 -14.76
C ARG A 124 -17.99 6.16 -14.59
N SER A 125 -18.21 5.25 -15.53
CA SER A 125 -17.66 3.88 -15.45
C SER A 125 -16.14 3.86 -15.61
N ALA A 126 -15.60 4.68 -16.52
CA ALA A 126 -14.16 4.88 -16.67
C ALA A 126 -13.52 5.47 -15.40
N ALA A 127 -14.15 6.47 -14.80
CA ALA A 127 -13.68 7.06 -13.54
C ALA A 127 -13.68 6.05 -12.37
N LEU A 128 -14.74 5.23 -12.23
CA LEU A 128 -14.79 4.16 -11.23
C LEU A 128 -13.66 3.14 -11.43
N LEU A 129 -13.50 2.62 -12.66
CA LEU A 129 -12.45 1.64 -12.96
C LEU A 129 -11.03 2.22 -12.82
N TRP A 130 -10.82 3.51 -13.09
CA TRP A 130 -9.55 4.19 -12.89
C TRP A 130 -9.19 4.36 -11.40
N VAL A 131 -10.17 4.72 -10.53
CA VAL A 131 -9.93 4.73 -9.07
C VAL A 131 -9.67 3.31 -8.56
N THR A 132 -10.42 2.31 -9.01
CA THR A 132 -10.17 0.90 -8.68
C THR A 132 -8.76 0.46 -9.10
N ASN A 133 -8.30 0.86 -10.30
CA ASN A 133 -6.95 0.56 -10.78
C ASN A 133 -5.87 1.13 -9.85
N ILE A 134 -6.02 2.38 -9.39
CA ILE A 134 -5.10 2.99 -8.41
C ILE A 134 -5.05 2.19 -7.11
N LEU A 135 -6.20 1.78 -6.57
CA LEU A 135 -6.26 0.97 -5.34
C LEU A 135 -5.63 -0.42 -5.53
N VAL A 136 -5.89 -1.08 -6.67
CA VAL A 136 -5.31 -2.39 -7.02
C VAL A 136 -3.78 -2.31 -7.09
N PHE A 137 -3.22 -1.30 -7.77
CA PHE A 137 -1.77 -1.11 -7.84
C PHE A 137 -1.16 -0.73 -6.49
N ALA A 138 -1.80 0.15 -5.72
CA ALA A 138 -1.34 0.52 -4.37
C ALA A 138 -1.23 -0.71 -3.44
N LEU A 139 -2.22 -1.62 -3.50
CA LEU A 139 -2.21 -2.86 -2.73
C LEU A 139 -1.17 -3.87 -3.25
N TRP A 140 -0.95 -3.97 -4.56
CA TRP A 140 0.12 -4.78 -5.13
C TRP A 140 1.51 -4.30 -4.70
N TYR A 141 1.79 -3.00 -4.79
CA TYR A 141 3.06 -2.43 -4.34
C TYR A 141 3.26 -2.66 -2.84
N TRP A 142 2.20 -2.43 -2.04
CA TRP A 142 2.19 -2.70 -0.61
C TRP A 142 2.47 -4.17 -0.26
N GLU A 143 1.94 -5.14 -1.01
CA GLU A 143 2.14 -6.56 -0.73
C GLU A 143 3.45 -7.12 -1.31
N ILE A 144 3.98 -6.55 -2.40
CA ILE A 144 5.27 -6.96 -2.99
C ILE A 144 6.45 -6.45 -2.17
N ASP A 145 6.50 -5.13 -1.93
CA ASP A 145 7.70 -4.40 -1.52
C ASP A 145 8.29 -4.86 -0.18
N GLY A 146 9.62 -4.86 -0.07
CA GLY A 146 10.35 -5.32 1.11
C GLY A 146 10.15 -6.83 1.35
N GLY A 147 9.75 -7.57 0.32
CA GLY A 147 9.29 -8.95 0.45
C GLY A 147 7.98 -9.11 1.27
N GLY A 148 7.19 -8.05 1.37
CA GLY A 148 5.84 -8.02 1.95
C GLY A 148 5.74 -7.43 3.37
N PRO A 149 4.52 -7.05 3.80
CA PRO A 149 4.31 -6.09 4.90
C PRO A 149 4.91 -6.48 6.24
N HIS A 150 4.94 -7.78 6.55
CA HIS A 150 5.52 -8.26 7.80
C HIS A 150 7.05 -8.14 7.82
N LYS A 151 7.73 -8.39 6.69
CA LYS A 151 9.19 -8.31 6.60
C LYS A 151 9.70 -6.87 6.71
N ARG A 152 8.97 -5.92 6.10
CA ARG A 152 9.31 -4.49 6.10
C ARG A 152 9.33 -3.87 7.50
N HIS A 153 8.53 -4.41 8.43
CA HIS A 153 8.45 -3.97 9.83
C HIS A 153 9.41 -4.71 10.78
N MET A 154 10.31 -5.57 10.26
CA MET A 154 11.37 -6.17 11.07
C MET A 154 12.61 -5.28 11.10
N SER A 155 13.29 -5.23 12.25
CA SER A 155 14.48 -4.42 12.47
C SER A 155 15.62 -4.77 11.49
N GLY A 156 16.25 -3.76 10.88
CA GLY A 156 17.35 -3.95 9.93
C GLY A 156 16.91 -4.22 8.49
N HIS A 157 15.69 -3.83 8.11
CA HIS A 157 15.20 -4.00 6.74
C HIS A 157 16.03 -3.16 5.74
N GLN A 158 16.46 -3.81 4.65
CA GLN A 158 17.36 -3.24 3.62
C GLN A 158 16.90 -3.54 2.18
N ALA A 159 15.75 -4.23 1.99
CA ALA A 159 15.17 -4.40 0.66
C ALA A 159 14.23 -3.22 0.37
N ALA A 160 14.38 -2.65 -0.82
CA ALA A 160 13.52 -1.62 -1.37
C ALA A 160 13.21 -2.03 -2.81
N ASP A 161 12.02 -2.56 -3.04
CA ASP A 161 11.48 -2.76 -4.39
C ASP A 161 10.92 -1.43 -4.93
N PHE A 162 10.73 -0.43 -4.05
CA PHE A 162 10.59 0.99 -4.37
C PHE A 162 11.55 1.81 -3.49
N MET A 163 12.41 2.63 -4.10
CA MET A 163 13.32 3.52 -3.37
C MET A 163 12.59 4.80 -2.98
N PHE A 164 12.13 4.90 -1.73
CA PHE A 164 11.46 6.11 -1.24
C PHE A 164 12.48 7.22 -0.86
N PRO A 165 12.11 8.51 -0.97
CA PRO A 165 13.00 9.64 -0.68
C PRO A 165 13.61 9.61 0.72
N GLN A 166 12.80 9.19 1.71
CA GLN A 166 13.15 9.07 3.13
C GLN A 166 14.20 7.96 3.39
N GLN A 167 14.41 7.06 2.42
CA GLN A 167 15.35 5.94 2.50
C GLN A 167 16.65 6.19 1.73
N ALA A 168 16.69 7.21 0.86
CA ALA A 168 17.82 7.51 -0.04
C ALA A 168 19.16 7.78 0.67
N ASP A 169 19.14 8.09 1.98
CA ASP A 169 20.34 8.29 2.78
C ASP A 169 20.96 6.99 3.33
N GLY A 170 20.39 5.83 3.00
CA GLY A 170 20.67 4.54 3.63
C GLY A 170 19.64 4.14 4.71
N ASN A 171 18.51 4.82 4.75
CA ASN A 171 17.44 4.72 5.75
C ASN A 171 17.94 4.83 7.21
N LYS A 172 18.78 5.84 7.49
CA LYS A 172 19.38 6.03 8.83
C LYS A 172 18.35 6.34 9.92
N THR A 173 17.17 6.83 9.52
CA THR A 173 16.04 7.13 10.42
C THR A 173 15.22 5.90 10.80
N GLY A 174 15.41 4.76 10.12
CA GLY A 174 14.58 3.56 10.29
C GLY A 174 13.13 3.76 9.83
N TRP A 175 12.90 4.66 8.87
CA TRP A 175 11.58 4.93 8.31
C TRP A 175 11.05 3.72 7.53
N VAL A 176 9.73 3.50 7.61
CA VAL A 176 9.00 2.43 6.94
C VAL A 176 7.80 3.05 6.23
N PRO A 177 7.61 2.82 4.92
CA PRO A 177 6.45 3.30 4.17
C PRO A 177 5.15 2.63 4.66
N GLU A 178 4.11 3.44 4.85
CA GLU A 178 2.75 3.01 5.14
C GLU A 178 1.92 2.87 3.85
N PHE A 179 0.71 2.31 3.93
CA PHE A 179 -0.15 2.08 2.75
C PHE A 179 -0.44 3.36 1.94
N VAL A 180 -0.47 4.52 2.61
CA VAL A 180 -0.72 5.83 1.95
C VAL A 180 0.42 6.21 1.01
N ASP A 181 1.67 5.83 1.31
CA ASP A 181 2.82 6.13 0.46
C ASP A 181 2.73 5.37 -0.87
N TYR A 182 2.28 4.10 -0.85
CA TYR A 182 2.02 3.31 -2.07
C TYR A 182 0.77 3.77 -2.81
N LEU A 183 -0.24 4.29 -2.11
CA LEU A 183 -1.40 4.92 -2.73
C LEU A 183 -1.00 6.18 -3.50
N PHE A 184 -0.08 6.97 -2.95
CA PHE A 184 0.52 8.11 -3.65
C PHE A 184 1.32 7.63 -4.89
N VAL A 185 2.21 6.65 -4.74
CA VAL A 185 2.98 6.08 -5.87
C VAL A 185 2.05 5.56 -6.98
N ALA A 186 1.03 4.78 -6.65
CA ALA A 186 0.05 4.27 -7.62
C ALA A 186 -0.78 5.38 -8.29
N PHE A 187 -1.18 6.41 -7.55
CA PHE A 187 -1.85 7.59 -8.11
C PHE A 187 -0.93 8.35 -9.08
N THR A 188 0.33 8.60 -8.70
CA THR A 188 1.31 9.30 -9.56
C THR A 188 1.59 8.52 -10.84
N GLY A 189 1.83 7.20 -10.74
CA GLY A 189 2.00 6.33 -11.91
C GLY A 189 0.77 6.29 -12.81
N ALA A 190 -0.43 6.14 -12.25
CA ALA A 190 -1.70 6.07 -13.01
C ALA A 190 -2.17 7.42 -13.58
N THR A 191 -1.52 8.53 -13.22
CA THR A 191 -1.74 9.88 -13.81
C THR A 191 -0.62 10.31 -14.75
N ALA A 192 0.48 9.53 -14.84
CA ALA A 192 1.75 9.93 -15.46
C ALA A 192 2.35 11.24 -14.90
N LEU A 193 1.91 11.67 -13.72
CA LEU A 193 2.60 12.69 -12.93
C LEU A 193 3.76 11.99 -12.24
N SER A 194 5.00 12.15 -12.70
CA SER A 194 6.14 11.49 -12.04
C SER A 194 6.21 11.92 -10.57
N PRO A 195 6.32 10.99 -9.60
CA PRO A 195 6.93 11.37 -8.34
C PRO A 195 8.37 11.79 -8.68
N ALA A 196 8.81 12.95 -8.20
CA ALA A 196 10.14 13.47 -8.56
C ALA A 196 11.27 12.65 -7.90
N ASP A 197 10.96 12.00 -6.79
CA ASP A 197 11.95 11.55 -5.81
C ASP A 197 11.86 10.03 -5.47
N THR A 198 10.90 9.28 -6.05
CA THR A 198 10.74 7.83 -5.84
C THR A 198 11.14 7.07 -7.09
N LEU A 199 12.09 6.13 -6.97
CA LEU A 199 12.55 5.29 -8.10
C LEU A 199 12.05 3.84 -7.99
N PRO A 200 11.55 3.24 -9.10
CA PRO A 200 11.31 1.81 -9.24
C PRO A 200 12.55 1.05 -9.77
#